data_AF-A0A1Y2NXG8-F1
#
_entry.id   AF-A0A1Y2NXG8-F1
#
_cell.length_a   1.000
_cell.length_b   1.000
_cell.length_c   1.000
_cell.angle_alpha   90.00
_cell.angle_beta   90.00
_cell.angle_gamma   90.00
#
_symmetry.space_group_name_H-M   'P 1'
#
loop_
_entity.id
_entity.type
_entity.pdbx_description
1 polymer ?
#
loop_
_entity_poly.entity_id
_entity_poly.type
_entity_poly.pdbx_seq_one_letter_code
_entity_poly.pdbx_strand_id
1 'polypeptide(L)'
;MRGMTDEEIVRHVRTLAELERRRAALAARVERLREATAPGDLAERDRAGTEMAVLTDVILLESATALDHLGLTTAALAVQHVRDGQGAARDGA
;
A
#
# COMPACT_ATOMS: atom_id res chain seq x y z
N MET A 1 -24.37 -16.10 -2.21
CA MET A 1 -22.99 -15.60 -2.30
C MET A 1 -22.16 -16.65 -3.02
N ARG A 2 -21.58 -16.35 -4.18
CA ARG A 2 -20.47 -17.17 -4.71
C ARG A 2 -19.24 -16.72 -3.93
N GLY A 3 -18.63 -17.63 -3.18
CA GLY A 3 -17.33 -17.37 -2.56
C GLY A 3 -16.26 -17.19 -3.64
N MET A 4 -15.22 -16.45 -3.30
CA MET A 4 -14.02 -16.29 -4.14
C MET A 4 -13.44 -17.67 -4.52
N THR A 5 -13.06 -17.86 -5.77
CA THR A 5 -12.40 -19.11 -6.21
C THR A 5 -10.91 -19.12 -5.86
N ASP A 6 -10.29 -20.30 -5.83
CA ASP A 6 -8.85 -20.43 -5.60
C ASP A 6 -8.02 -19.65 -6.64
N GLU A 7 -8.46 -19.59 -7.89
CA GLU A 7 -7.80 -18.78 -8.93
C GLU A 7 -7.88 -17.28 -8.65
N GLU A 8 -9.00 -16.82 -8.09
CA GLU A 8 -9.17 -15.43 -7.68
C GLU A 8 -8.29 -15.12 -6.46
N ILE A 9 -8.21 -16.03 -5.48
CA ILE A 9 -7.29 -15.92 -4.34
C ILE A 9 -5.85 -15.79 -4.83
N VAL A 10 -5.41 -16.69 -5.72
CA VAL A 10 -4.05 -16.67 -6.28
C VAL A 10 -3.79 -15.36 -7.03
N ARG A 11 -4.78 -14.84 -7.76
CA ARG A 11 -4.67 -13.55 -8.45
C ARG A 11 -4.45 -12.42 -7.45
N HIS A 12 -5.26 -12.31 -6.41
CA HIS A 12 -5.11 -11.27 -5.37
C HIS A 12 -3.76 -11.36 -4.66
N VAL A 13 -3.33 -12.56 -4.28
CA VAL A 13 -2.01 -12.77 -3.63
C VAL A 13 -0.88 -12.32 -4.55
N ARG A 14 -0.94 -12.64 -5.85
CA ARG A 14 0.10 -12.21 -6.82
C ARG A 14 0.09 -10.69 -7.00
N THR A 15 -1.08 -10.08 -7.10
CA THR A 15 -1.22 -8.62 -7.19
C THR A 15 -0.62 -7.94 -5.96
N LEU A 16 -0.99 -8.38 -4.75
CA LEU A 16 -0.46 -7.83 -3.50
C LEU A 16 1.06 -8.02 -3.40
N ALA A 17 1.58 -9.19 -3.77
CA ALA A 17 3.02 -9.45 -3.77
C ALA A 17 3.79 -8.53 -4.73
N GLU A 18 3.22 -8.19 -5.89
CA GLU A 18 3.82 -7.25 -6.83
C GLU A 18 3.79 -5.81 -6.29
N LEU A 19 2.67 -5.39 -5.71
CA LEU A 19 2.55 -4.08 -5.09
C LEU A 19 3.54 -3.90 -3.93
N GLU A 20 3.70 -4.90 -3.07
CA GLU A 20 4.67 -4.88 -1.97
C GLU A 20 6.12 -4.85 -2.47
N ARG A 21 6.45 -5.59 -3.55
CA ARG A 21 7.79 -5.48 -4.18
C ARG A 21 8.09 -4.07 -4.67
N ARG A 22 7.13 -3.43 -5.34
CA ARG A 22 7.27 -2.05 -5.82
C ARG A 22 7.40 -1.07 -4.65
N ARG A 23 6.57 -1.22 -3.62
CA ARG A 23 6.64 -0.42 -2.39
C ARG A 23 8.00 -0.57 -1.69
N ALA A 24 8.53 -1.79 -1.59
CA ALA A 24 9.85 -2.05 -1.00
C ALA A 24 10.99 -1.41 -1.80
N ALA A 25 10.90 -1.40 -3.13
CA ALA A 25 11.87 -0.73 -3.99
C ALA A 25 11.87 0.80 -3.77
N LEU A 26 10.69 1.41 -3.60
CA LEU A 26 10.56 2.83 -3.26
C LEU A 26 11.11 3.12 -1.86
N ALA A 27 10.80 2.28 -0.88
CA ALA A 27 11.35 2.41 0.48
C ALA A 27 12.89 2.37 0.47
N ALA A 28 13.49 1.45 -0.28
CA ALA A 28 14.93 1.38 -0.46
C ALA A 28 15.50 2.63 -1.16
N ARG A 29 14.75 3.23 -2.10
CA ARG A 29 15.13 4.49 -2.74
C ARG A 29 15.10 5.65 -1.76
N VAL A 30 14.03 5.78 -0.97
CA VAL A 30 13.91 6.81 0.08
C VAL A 30 15.04 6.68 1.11
N GLU A 31 15.34 5.47 1.56
CA GLU A 31 16.41 5.24 2.55
C GLU A 31 17.79 5.65 2.01
N ARG A 32 18.09 5.33 0.74
CA ARG A 32 19.35 5.77 0.10
C ARG A 32 19.50 7.29 0.02
N LEU A 33 18.38 8.02 -0.02
CA LEU A 33 18.35 9.49 -0.13
C LEU A 33 18.13 10.19 1.22
N ARG A 34 18.18 9.44 2.34
CA ARG A 34 17.83 9.96 3.67
C ARG A 34 18.73 11.11 4.13
N GLU A 35 20.03 11.00 3.86
CA GLU A 35 21.05 11.99 4.25
C GLU A 35 21.42 12.95 3.11
N ALA A 36 20.80 12.78 1.94
CA ALA A 36 21.10 13.62 0.78
C ALA A 36 20.62 15.06 1.01
N THR A 37 21.47 16.04 0.69
CA THR A 37 21.17 17.46 0.86
C THR A 37 21.06 18.21 -0.46
N ALA A 38 21.43 17.58 -1.58
CA ALA A 38 21.31 18.19 -2.89
C ALA A 38 19.81 18.37 -3.25
N PRO A 39 19.41 19.53 -3.82
CA PRO A 39 18.01 19.78 -4.14
C PRO A 39 17.36 18.72 -5.05
N GLY A 40 18.13 18.17 -5.99
CA GLY A 40 17.64 17.11 -6.88
C GLY A 40 17.33 15.80 -6.15
N ASP A 41 18.17 15.44 -5.18
CA ASP A 41 18.00 14.23 -4.36
C ASP A 41 16.82 14.38 -3.40
N LEU A 42 16.64 15.58 -2.82
CA LEU A 42 15.47 15.89 -2.00
C LEU A 42 14.17 15.75 -2.81
N ALA A 43 14.12 16.34 -4.01
CA ALA A 43 12.96 16.22 -4.90
C ALA A 43 12.71 14.77 -5.36
N GLU A 44 13.75 13.95 -5.47
CA GLU A 44 13.62 12.52 -5.75
C GLU A 44 13.07 11.73 -4.57
N ARG A 45 13.58 12.01 -3.36
CA ARG A 45 13.09 11.41 -2.12
C ARG A 45 11.61 11.70 -1.91
N ASP A 46 11.20 12.95 -2.12
CA ASP A 46 9.80 13.36 -1.92
C ASP A 46 8.87 12.72 -2.96
N ARG A 47 9.30 12.61 -4.22
CA ARG A 47 8.58 11.85 -5.26
C ARG A 47 8.45 10.38 -4.91
N ALA A 48 9.54 9.73 -4.49
CA ALA A 48 9.53 8.33 -4.10
C ALA A 48 8.66 8.08 -2.86
N GLY A 49 8.70 8.99 -1.88
CA GLY A 49 7.84 8.95 -0.69
C GLY A 49 6.36 9.11 -1.04
N THR A 50 6.02 10.03 -1.94
CA THR A 50 4.65 10.22 -2.43
C THR A 50 4.15 8.98 -3.17
N GLU A 51 4.95 8.40 -4.06
CA GLU A 51 4.59 7.17 -4.76
C GLU A 51 4.43 5.99 -3.79
N MET A 52 5.29 5.89 -2.77
CA MET A 52 5.21 4.86 -1.74
C MET A 52 3.94 4.99 -0.90
N ALA A 53 3.51 6.21 -0.60
CA ALA A 53 2.26 6.50 0.09
C ALA A 53 1.05 6.02 -0.73
N VAL A 54 1.02 6.35 -2.03
CA VAL A 54 -0.03 5.88 -2.96
C VAL A 54 -0.08 4.35 -3.03
N LEU A 55 1.08 3.68 -3.18
CA LEU A 55 1.10 2.21 -3.21
C LEU A 55 0.62 1.59 -1.90
N THR A 56 0.92 2.20 -0.76
CA THR A 56 0.44 1.73 0.54
C THR A 56 -1.09 1.76 0.60
N ASP A 57 -1.72 2.84 0.12
CA ASP A 57 -3.19 2.94 0.08
C ASP A 57 -3.82 1.90 -0.85
N VAL A 58 -3.20 1.67 -2.02
CA VAL A 58 -3.65 0.66 -2.98
C VAL A 58 -3.56 -0.74 -2.38
N ILE A 59 -2.47 -1.07 -1.68
CA ILE A 59 -2.30 -2.36 -0.99
C ILE A 59 -3.39 -2.57 0.06
N LEU A 60 -3.69 -1.53 0.86
CA LEU A 60 -4.72 -1.61 1.90
C LEU A 60 -6.12 -1.78 1.29
N LEU A 61 -6.44 -1.03 0.23
CA LEU A 61 -7.72 -1.18 -0.48
C LEU A 61 -7.89 -2.57 -1.09
N GLU A 62 -6.86 -3.08 -1.78
CA GLU A 62 -6.87 -4.41 -2.40
C GLU A 62 -7.01 -5.50 -1.33
N SER A 63 -6.27 -5.37 -0.22
CA SER A 63 -6.34 -6.30 0.90
C SER A 63 -7.73 -6.31 1.53
N ALA A 64 -8.32 -5.15 1.81
CA ALA A 64 -9.66 -5.06 2.38
C ALA A 64 -10.71 -5.69 1.46
N THR A 65 -10.60 -5.45 0.15
CA THR A 65 -11.51 -6.02 -0.86
C THR A 65 -11.41 -7.53 -0.92
N ALA A 66 -10.18 -8.08 -0.97
CA ALA A 66 -9.97 -9.52 -0.98
C ALA A 66 -10.50 -10.21 0.29
N LEU A 67 -10.26 -9.60 1.46
CA LEU A 67 -10.77 -10.10 2.74
C LEU A 67 -12.29 -10.10 2.81
N ASP A 68 -12.95 -9.04 2.32
CA ASP A 68 -14.41 -8.96 2.29
C ASP A 68 -15.01 -10.04 1.38
N HIS A 69 -14.44 -10.23 0.19
CA HIS A 69 -14.87 -11.27 -0.75
C HIS A 69 -14.64 -12.71 -0.22
N LEU A 70 -13.68 -12.90 0.68
CA LEU A 70 -13.47 -14.16 1.41
C LEU A 70 -14.44 -14.37 2.58
N GLY A 71 -15.29 -13.38 2.89
CA GLY A 71 -16.17 -13.39 4.07
C GLY A 71 -15.44 -13.09 5.37
N LEU A 72 -14.19 -12.59 5.31
CA LEU A 72 -13.41 -12.18 6.47
C LEU A 72 -13.69 -10.71 6.83
N THR A 73 -14.97 -10.38 7.03
CA THR A 73 -15.46 -9.00 7.18
C THR A 73 -14.76 -8.23 8.31
N THR A 74 -14.52 -8.86 9.46
CA THR A 74 -13.80 -8.20 10.57
C THR A 74 -12.37 -7.82 10.18
N ALA A 75 -11.68 -8.67 9.42
CA ALA A 75 -10.34 -8.37 8.94
C ALA A 75 -10.37 -7.27 7.87
N ALA A 76 -11.35 -7.29 6.96
CA ALA A 76 -11.55 -6.24 5.97
C ALA A 76 -11.77 -4.87 6.63
N LEU A 77 -12.63 -4.79 7.65
CA LEU A 77 -12.88 -3.55 8.40
C LEU A 77 -11.65 -3.06 9.15
N ALA A 78 -10.86 -3.97 9.75
CA ALA A 78 -9.62 -3.59 10.41
C ALA A 78 -8.62 -2.96 9.43
N VAL A 79 -8.48 -3.52 8.22
CA VAL A 79 -7.62 -2.96 7.17
C VAL A 79 -8.14 -1.61 6.66
N GLN A 80 -9.46 -1.47 6.48
CA GLN A 80 -10.08 -0.18 6.12
C GLN A 80 -9.81 0.89 7.18
N HIS A 81 -9.95 0.55 8.47
CA HIS A 81 -9.66 1.47 9.56
C HIS A 81 -8.20 1.97 9.53
N VAL A 82 -7.24 1.09 9.26
CA VAL A 82 -5.83 1.48 9.09
C VAL A 82 -5.67 2.44 7.91
N ARG A 83 -6.32 2.17 6.78
CA ARG A 83 -6.27 3.03 5.59
C ARG A 83 -6.84 4.42 5.88
N ASP A 84 -8.00 4.48 6.53
CA ASP A 84 -8.68 5.74 6.82
C ASP A 84 -7.89 6.55 7.86
N GLY A 85 -7.25 5.89 8.83
CA GLY A 85 -6.29 6.50 9.76
C GLY A 85 -5.03 7.04 9.07
N GLN A 86 -4.56 6.41 7.99
CA GLN A 86 -3.44 6.92 7.18
C GLN A 86 -3.85 8.14 6.32
N GLY A 87 -5.09 8.22 5.87
CA GLY A 87 -5.62 9.41 5.19
C GLY A 87 -5.69 10.63 6.12
N ALA A 88 -6.25 10.44 7.33
CA ALA A 88 -6.36 11.51 8.32
C ALA A 88 -5.00 12.08 8.78
N ALA A 89 -3.95 11.25 8.82
CA ALA A 89 -2.59 11.70 9.14
C ALA A 89 -1.94 12.53 8.03
N ARG A 90 -2.45 12.47 6.78
CA ARG A 90 -1.92 13.21 5.63
C ARG A 90 -2.64 14.54 5.39
N ASP A 91 -3.92 14.65 5.76
CA ASP A 91 -4.72 15.89 5.60
C ASP A 91 -4.48 16.93 6.71
N GLY A 92 -3.73 16.55 7.77
CA GLY A 92 -3.41 17.41 8.91
C GLY A 92 -1.98 18.00 8.91
N ALA A 93 -1.22 17.87 7.83
CA ALA A 93 0.17 18.32 7.70
C ALA A 93 0.32 19.50 6.73
#